data_AF-Q6BQP4-F1
#
_entry.id   AF-Q6BQP4-F1
#
_cell.length_a   1.000
_cell.length_b   1.000
_cell.length_c   1.000
_cell.angle_alpha   90.00
_cell.angle_beta   90.00
_cell.angle_gamma   90.00
#
_symmetry.space_group_name_H-M   'P 1'
#
loop_
_entity.id
_entity.type
_entity.pdbx_description
1 polymer ?
#
loop_
_entity_poly.entity_id
_entity_poly.type
_entity_poly.pdbx_seq_one_letter_code
_entity_poly.pdbx_strand_id
1 'polypeptide(L)'
;MDYVKSPEFIGLLEESNVTKEPCYEKLCYCRNKELQIALDRSEARYFDVSSGLFMADSLESPRINAKINVDLSSGYRKFRVLSRTSSTLDNIRGTKYVAMEEFERNENKKLDENIVTSRHTLLDLLHLPFQKSAIIQNIVAFNGQVFMEAEQRPQRRADASSMTGYNFEEVMTCAENEIHNSKPFEFIPAVNNAIKYNSMINHTFPETGLSVLVSCEIDSIKRRSEELAALYDKIEFKYKILENNIEMKSRKIGSRNNLIKAILQCYLAGTNDLVVGYRDDNFNLKYVEKLNVSELLETSNNPLLNRAFLDKWFWFIAQFISKAVKMPRGLALRHHQLIFNKNDNVISIESFRLSPYRLEKTILSRFVKWRRYLATMQKHQLSVEANVGIINYPNKKGKRRSKKKDKKSEDTNFSTKITDHSNSISKFEDNEQNETNHITKVLEHVSLS
;
A
#
# COMPACT_ATOMS: atom_id res chain seq x y z
N MET A 1 -17.40 -18.50 1.49
CA MET A 1 -16.09 -18.39 0.80
C MET A 1 -15.91 -19.34 -0.36
N ASP A 2 -16.42 -20.57 -0.32
CA ASP A 2 -16.44 -21.42 -1.53
C ASP A 2 -17.23 -20.74 -2.66
N TYR A 3 -18.27 -19.97 -2.30
CA TYR A 3 -18.96 -19.06 -3.21
C TYR A 3 -18.04 -17.99 -3.85
N VAL A 4 -17.07 -17.42 -3.13
CA VAL A 4 -16.16 -16.40 -3.71
C VAL A 4 -15.22 -16.98 -4.77
N LYS A 5 -15.04 -18.31 -4.75
CA LYS A 5 -14.31 -19.06 -5.79
C LYS A 5 -15.21 -19.57 -6.91
N SER A 6 -16.52 -19.46 -6.74
CA SER A 6 -17.49 -20.04 -7.67
C SER A 6 -17.50 -19.25 -8.98
N PRO A 7 -17.67 -19.93 -10.13
CA PRO A 7 -17.84 -19.25 -11.42
C PRO A 7 -18.95 -18.21 -11.39
N GLU A 8 -20.02 -18.44 -10.64
CA GLU A 8 -21.14 -17.52 -10.49
C GLU A 8 -20.71 -16.20 -9.84
N PHE A 9 -19.94 -16.26 -8.74
CA PHE A 9 -19.45 -15.04 -8.09
C PHE A 9 -18.41 -14.31 -8.92
N ILE A 10 -17.51 -15.05 -9.59
CA ILE A 10 -16.51 -14.47 -10.49
C ILE A 10 -17.24 -13.75 -11.64
N GLY A 11 -18.25 -14.38 -12.24
CA GLY A 11 -19.10 -13.77 -13.25
C GLY A 11 -19.78 -12.48 -12.76
N LEU A 12 -20.33 -12.49 -11.54
CA LEU A 12 -20.92 -11.27 -10.95
C LEU A 12 -19.91 -10.13 -10.75
N LEU A 13 -18.67 -10.45 -10.38
CA LEU A 13 -17.60 -9.44 -10.31
C LEU A 13 -17.24 -8.96 -11.72
N GLU A 14 -17.13 -9.86 -12.68
CA GLU A 14 -16.80 -9.56 -14.07
C GLU A 14 -17.85 -8.66 -14.74
N GLU A 15 -19.13 -8.85 -14.44
CA GLU A 15 -20.23 -7.99 -14.88
C GLU A 15 -20.20 -6.58 -14.29
N SER A 16 -19.42 -6.34 -13.22
CA SER A 16 -19.26 -4.99 -12.68
C SER A 16 -18.42 -4.11 -13.62
N ASN A 17 -18.94 -2.91 -13.91
CA ASN A 17 -18.25 -1.89 -14.71
C ASN A 17 -17.25 -1.07 -13.89
N VAL A 18 -16.78 -1.59 -12.75
CA VAL A 18 -15.88 -0.84 -11.87
C VAL A 18 -14.45 -1.02 -12.34
N THR A 19 -13.72 0.09 -12.39
CA THR A 19 -12.30 0.12 -12.67
C THR A 19 -11.54 0.65 -11.47
N LYS A 20 -10.26 0.29 -11.38
CA LYS A 20 -9.34 0.85 -10.39
C LYS A 20 -8.38 1.78 -11.10
N GLU A 21 -8.29 3.02 -10.63
CA GLU A 21 -7.24 3.93 -11.11
C GLU A 21 -5.85 3.42 -10.68
N PRO A 22 -4.79 3.79 -11.43
CA PRO A 22 -3.42 3.60 -10.94
C PRO A 22 -3.28 4.15 -9.52
N CYS A 23 -2.77 3.33 -8.61
CA CYS A 23 -2.52 3.79 -7.24
C CYS A 23 -1.36 4.77 -7.21
N TYR A 24 -1.34 5.64 -6.20
CA TYR A 24 -0.29 6.62 -6.03
C TYR A 24 0.05 6.80 -4.55
N GLU A 25 1.27 7.26 -4.27
CA GLU A 25 1.67 7.63 -2.91
C GLU A 25 1.01 8.93 -2.50
N LYS A 26 0.16 8.88 -1.45
CA LYS A 26 -0.49 10.07 -0.90
C LYS A 26 0.44 10.87 0.01
N LEU A 27 1.18 10.15 0.86
CA LEU A 27 2.24 10.66 1.72
C LEU A 27 3.17 9.49 2.10
N CYS A 28 4.37 9.80 2.55
CA CYS A 28 5.29 8.83 3.13
C CYS A 28 5.69 9.25 4.56
N TYR A 29 6.18 8.30 5.34
CA TYR A 29 6.73 8.58 6.65
C TYR A 29 7.74 7.52 7.05
N CYS A 30 8.68 7.90 7.90
CA CYS A 30 9.61 6.99 8.54
C CYS A 30 9.41 6.93 10.05
N ARG A 31 9.94 5.87 10.64
CA ARG A 31 10.17 5.76 12.08
C ARG A 31 11.65 5.52 12.30
N ASN A 32 12.31 6.37 13.08
CA ASN A 32 13.72 6.22 13.41
C ASN A 32 13.96 5.26 14.59
N LYS A 33 15.22 5.06 14.96
CA LYS A 33 15.62 4.18 16.08
C LYS A 33 15.12 4.68 17.45
N GLU A 34 14.89 5.99 17.61
CA GLU A 34 14.24 6.61 18.78
C GLU A 34 12.71 6.51 18.77
N LEU A 35 12.12 5.87 17.76
CA LEU A 35 10.67 5.73 17.54
C LEU A 35 9.94 7.04 17.23
N GLN A 36 10.67 8.07 16.80
CA GLN A 36 10.10 9.32 16.30
C GLN A 36 9.62 9.13 14.87
N ILE A 37 8.57 9.85 14.51
CA ILE A 37 7.96 9.81 13.17
C ILE A 37 8.33 11.09 12.43
N ALA A 38 8.82 10.96 11.20
CA ALA A 38 9.06 12.09 10.30
C ALA A 38 8.36 11.84 8.95
N LEU A 39 7.90 12.91 8.31
CA LEU A 39 7.19 12.88 7.01
C LEU A 39 8.16 12.95 5.84
N ASP A 40 9.13 12.04 5.81
CA ASP A 40 10.17 11.98 4.79
C ASP A 40 10.62 10.53 4.51
N ARG A 41 11.75 10.38 3.82
CA ARG A 41 12.38 9.10 3.44
C ARG A 41 13.75 8.90 4.07
N SER A 42 14.07 9.64 5.13
CA SER A 42 15.39 9.62 5.77
C SER A 42 15.84 8.24 6.25
N GLU A 43 14.88 7.35 6.54
CA GLU A 43 15.12 5.98 6.98
C GLU A 43 14.82 4.93 5.89
N ALA A 44 14.59 5.35 4.64
CA ALA A 44 14.45 4.40 3.54
C ALA A 44 15.81 3.74 3.27
N ARG A 45 15.81 2.41 3.16
CA ARG A 45 17.00 1.65 2.80
C ARG A 45 17.11 1.51 1.28
N TYR A 46 18.33 1.43 0.78
CA TYR A 46 18.60 1.34 -0.65
C TYR A 46 18.88 -0.09 -1.04
N PHE A 47 18.31 -0.53 -2.15
CA PHE A 47 18.57 -1.85 -2.70
C PHE A 47 20.00 -1.93 -3.21
N ASP A 48 20.76 -2.90 -2.69
CA ASP A 48 22.16 -3.10 -3.08
C ASP A 48 22.40 -4.57 -3.45
N VAL A 49 22.79 -4.79 -4.70
CA VAL A 49 23.28 -6.08 -5.18
C VAL A 49 24.79 -6.01 -5.18
N SER A 50 25.39 -6.11 -3.99
CA SER A 50 26.84 -6.05 -3.85
C SER A 50 27.50 -7.16 -4.68
N SER A 51 28.41 -6.80 -5.58
CA SER A 51 29.18 -7.73 -6.42
C SER A 51 30.06 -8.69 -5.61
N GLY A 52 30.32 -8.38 -4.34
CA GLY A 52 31.02 -9.26 -3.40
C GLY A 52 30.16 -10.43 -2.89
N LEU A 53 28.84 -10.28 -2.90
CA LEU A 53 27.89 -11.23 -2.31
C LEU A 53 27.36 -12.25 -3.32
N PHE A 54 27.31 -11.88 -4.60
CA PHE A 54 26.70 -12.66 -5.64
C PHE A 54 27.69 -13.03 -6.74
N MET A 55 27.56 -14.23 -7.30
CA MET A 55 28.28 -14.57 -8.52
C MET A 55 27.72 -13.72 -9.66
N ALA A 56 28.60 -13.12 -10.47
CA ALA A 56 28.21 -12.52 -11.73
C ALA A 56 27.82 -13.64 -12.69
N ASP A 57 26.59 -14.14 -12.60
CA ASP A 57 26.03 -14.97 -13.65
C ASP A 57 25.60 -14.07 -14.81
N SER A 58 25.83 -14.55 -16.04
CA SER A 58 25.58 -13.88 -17.32
C SER A 58 24.30 -13.05 -17.31
N LEU A 59 24.38 -11.83 -17.86
CA LEU A 59 23.46 -10.68 -17.84
C LEU A 59 21.92 -10.89 -17.93
N GLU A 60 21.41 -12.11 -18.04
CA GLU A 60 20.02 -12.41 -18.42
C GLU A 60 19.28 -13.35 -17.47
N SER A 61 19.89 -13.88 -16.39
CA SER A 61 19.17 -14.75 -15.46
C SER A 61 18.44 -13.98 -14.35
N PRO A 62 17.12 -14.22 -14.12
CA PRO A 62 16.41 -13.65 -12.98
C PRO A 62 16.88 -14.22 -11.63
N ARG A 63 17.74 -15.25 -11.65
CA ARG A 63 18.31 -15.93 -10.47
C ARG A 63 19.78 -15.63 -10.32
N ILE A 64 20.16 -15.22 -9.12
CA ILE A 64 21.52 -14.85 -8.77
C ILE A 64 22.00 -15.73 -7.62
N ASN A 65 23.06 -16.51 -7.85
CA ASN A 65 23.62 -17.42 -6.86
C ASN A 65 24.47 -16.67 -5.82
N ALA A 66 24.29 -17.00 -4.54
CA ALA A 66 25.09 -16.42 -3.46
C ALA A 66 26.54 -16.96 -3.51
N LYS A 67 27.53 -16.07 -3.50
CA LYS A 67 28.96 -16.38 -3.51
C LYS A 67 29.46 -16.82 -2.12
N ILE A 68 28.79 -16.36 -1.07
CA ILE A 68 29.16 -16.57 0.33
C ILE A 68 28.00 -17.26 1.05
N ASN A 69 28.31 -18.20 1.93
CA ASN A 69 27.31 -18.80 2.82
C ASN A 69 26.86 -17.78 3.86
N VAL A 70 25.66 -17.22 3.69
CA VAL A 70 25.05 -16.30 4.66
C VAL A 70 23.97 -17.02 5.46
N ASP A 71 24.21 -17.23 6.76
CA ASP A 71 23.22 -17.76 7.70
C ASP A 71 22.22 -16.67 8.11
N LEU A 72 21.04 -16.70 7.51
CA LEU A 72 19.96 -15.75 7.78
C LEU A 72 19.32 -15.91 9.17
N SER A 73 19.65 -16.95 9.93
CA SER A 73 19.19 -17.12 11.31
C SER A 73 20.10 -16.44 12.34
N SER A 74 21.28 -15.99 11.93
CA SER A 74 22.28 -15.37 12.81
C SER A 74 21.67 -14.27 13.69
N GLY A 75 22.02 -14.25 14.98
CA GLY A 75 21.59 -13.19 15.90
C GLY A 75 20.21 -13.34 16.54
N TYR A 76 19.40 -14.36 16.20
CA TYR A 76 18.00 -14.48 16.68
C TYR A 76 17.81 -14.46 18.19
N ARG A 77 18.80 -14.92 18.96
CA ARG A 77 18.75 -14.89 20.42
C ARG A 77 18.86 -13.48 21.01
N LYS A 78 19.48 -12.55 20.28
CA LYS A 78 19.70 -11.16 20.70
C LYS A 78 18.68 -10.19 20.08
N PHE A 79 17.95 -10.63 19.06
CA PHE A 79 17.00 -9.82 18.32
C PHE A 79 15.85 -9.31 19.20
N ARG A 80 15.62 -8.00 19.20
CA ARG A 80 14.57 -7.35 19.98
C ARG A 80 13.41 -6.92 19.08
N VAL A 81 12.28 -7.63 19.21
CA VAL A 81 11.04 -7.26 18.54
C VAL A 81 10.31 -6.20 19.37
N LEU A 82 10.34 -4.95 18.91
CA LEU A 82 9.86 -3.82 19.69
C LEU A 82 8.36 -3.85 19.95
N SER A 83 7.56 -4.45 19.07
CA SER A 83 6.11 -4.65 19.28
C SER A 83 5.76 -5.47 20.53
N ARG A 84 6.76 -6.04 21.23
CA ARG A 84 6.60 -6.85 22.44
C ARG A 84 7.08 -6.17 23.72
N THR A 85 7.94 -5.16 23.63
CA THR A 85 8.74 -4.72 24.79
C THR A 85 8.43 -3.32 25.29
N SER A 86 7.70 -2.47 24.56
CA SER A 86 7.36 -1.12 25.04
C SER A 86 5.98 -1.09 25.69
N SER A 87 5.94 -0.59 26.93
CA SER A 87 4.74 -0.10 27.61
C SER A 87 4.24 1.22 27.00
N THR A 88 5.10 1.94 26.27
CA THR A 88 4.74 3.09 25.41
C THR A 88 4.20 2.60 24.08
N LEU A 89 2.99 2.06 24.14
CA LEU A 89 2.21 1.57 22.99
C LEU A 89 1.99 2.65 21.92
N ASP A 90 1.96 3.91 22.33
CA ASP A 90 1.70 5.08 21.48
C ASP A 90 2.80 5.36 20.44
N ASN A 91 4.05 4.91 20.68
CA ASN A 91 5.18 5.17 19.78
C ASN A 91 5.43 4.02 18.77
N ILE A 92 4.83 2.85 18.99
CA ILE A 92 4.95 1.70 18.08
C ILE A 92 3.67 1.49 17.28
N ARG A 93 2.51 1.79 17.87
CA ARG A 93 1.19 1.62 17.23
C ARG A 93 0.67 2.96 16.74
N GLY A 94 -0.03 2.91 15.62
CA GLY A 94 -0.65 4.12 15.07
C GLY A 94 0.34 5.13 14.51
N THR A 95 1.56 4.73 14.14
CA THR A 95 2.55 5.57 13.44
C THR A 95 1.94 6.26 12.22
N LYS A 96 1.11 5.56 11.45
CA LYS A 96 0.35 6.17 10.35
C LYS A 96 -0.60 7.29 10.82
N TYR A 97 -1.23 7.15 11.99
CA TYR A 97 -2.12 8.20 12.52
C TYR A 97 -1.32 9.40 13.02
N VAL A 98 -0.11 9.17 13.54
CA VAL A 98 0.85 10.25 13.83
C VAL A 98 1.21 11.00 12.55
N ALA A 99 1.60 10.27 11.50
CA ALA A 99 1.96 10.84 10.22
C ALA A 99 0.79 11.60 9.57
N MET A 100 -0.42 11.02 9.58
CA MET A 100 -1.63 11.68 9.11
C MET A 100 -1.95 12.93 9.91
N GLU A 101 -1.81 12.90 11.24
CA GLU A 101 -2.01 14.08 12.10
C GLU A 101 -1.12 15.23 11.66
N GLU A 102 0.18 14.96 11.49
CA GLU A 102 1.18 15.94 11.09
C GLU A 102 0.93 16.48 9.68
N PHE A 103 0.61 15.58 8.74
CA PHE A 103 0.27 15.96 7.37
C PHE A 103 -0.93 16.90 7.33
N GLU A 104 -2.00 16.57 8.05
CA GLU A 104 -3.21 17.40 8.09
C GLU A 104 -3.03 18.73 8.83
N ARG A 105 -2.10 18.79 9.81
CA ARG A 105 -1.70 20.03 10.45
C ARG A 105 -1.03 20.96 9.45
N ASN A 106 -0.10 20.43 8.65
CA ASN A 106 0.63 21.19 7.64
C ASN A 106 -0.29 21.69 6.52
N GLU A 107 -1.21 20.84 6.06
CA GLU A 107 -2.17 21.19 5.00
C GLU A 107 -3.41 21.96 5.51
N ASN A 108 -3.58 22.07 6.83
CA ASN A 108 -4.80 22.54 7.49
C ASN A 108 -6.09 21.91 6.91
N LYS A 109 -5.99 20.67 6.45
CA LYS A 109 -7.03 19.97 5.69
C LYS A 109 -7.04 18.50 6.03
N LYS A 110 -8.25 17.97 6.18
CA LYS A 110 -8.52 16.56 6.41
C LYS A 110 -8.16 15.74 5.17
N LEU A 111 -7.46 14.63 5.35
CA LEU A 111 -7.36 13.57 4.34
C LEU A 111 -8.76 13.01 4.05
N ASP A 112 -9.15 12.89 2.78
CA ASP A 112 -10.54 12.67 2.36
C ASP A 112 -10.79 11.30 1.73
N GLU A 113 -10.11 10.27 2.24
CA GLU A 113 -10.28 8.89 1.78
C GLU A 113 -11.40 8.18 2.56
N ASN A 114 -12.15 7.27 1.94
CA ASN A 114 -13.29 6.64 2.63
C ASN A 114 -12.84 5.62 3.70
N ILE A 115 -11.80 4.85 3.40
CA ILE A 115 -11.24 3.83 4.29
C ILE A 115 -9.76 4.13 4.51
N VAL A 116 -9.30 4.03 5.76
CA VAL A 116 -7.89 4.14 6.16
C VAL A 116 -7.49 2.88 6.93
N THR A 117 -6.45 2.19 6.47
CA THR A 117 -6.02 0.91 7.06
C THR A 117 -4.52 0.65 6.91
N SER A 118 -4.04 -0.41 7.54
CA SER A 118 -2.68 -0.94 7.38
C SER A 118 -2.67 -2.06 6.31
N ARG A 119 -1.59 -2.19 5.54
CA ARG A 119 -1.43 -3.24 4.52
C ARG A 119 -1.76 -4.64 5.07
N HIS A 120 -1.24 -4.99 6.24
CA HIS A 120 -1.47 -6.31 6.83
C HIS A 120 -2.95 -6.59 7.13
N THR A 121 -3.74 -5.56 7.46
CA THR A 121 -5.17 -5.70 7.77
C THR A 121 -5.93 -6.07 6.50
N LEU A 122 -5.71 -5.31 5.43
CA LEU A 122 -6.37 -5.54 4.16
C LEU A 122 -5.89 -6.82 3.46
N LEU A 123 -4.60 -7.14 3.61
CA LEU A 123 -3.99 -8.34 3.03
C LEU A 123 -4.69 -9.62 3.46
N ASP A 124 -5.11 -9.74 4.73
CA ASP A 124 -5.81 -10.94 5.19
C ASP A 124 -7.17 -11.11 4.48
N LEU A 125 -7.88 -10.02 4.16
CA LEU A 125 -9.13 -10.06 3.38
C LEU A 125 -8.88 -10.38 1.91
N LEU A 126 -7.88 -9.74 1.29
CA LEU A 126 -7.51 -10.04 -0.09
C LEU A 126 -7.04 -11.48 -0.28
N HIS A 127 -6.43 -12.07 0.75
CA HIS A 127 -5.93 -13.44 0.71
C HIS A 127 -7.01 -14.50 0.92
N LEU A 128 -8.24 -14.13 1.30
CA LEU A 128 -9.33 -15.05 1.58
C LEU A 128 -9.65 -16.05 0.44
N PRO A 129 -9.63 -15.66 -0.85
CA PRO A 129 -9.81 -16.61 -1.95
C PRO A 129 -8.69 -17.65 -2.02
N PHE A 130 -7.49 -17.39 -1.51
CA PHE A 130 -6.38 -18.34 -1.59
C PHE A 130 -6.30 -19.21 -0.33
N GLN A 131 -6.52 -18.62 0.84
CA GLN A 131 -6.40 -19.33 2.11
C GLN A 131 -7.48 -18.93 3.11
N LYS A 132 -8.25 -19.92 3.57
CA LYS A 132 -9.24 -19.76 4.64
C LYS A 132 -8.53 -19.60 5.99
N SER A 133 -8.32 -18.36 6.41
CA SER A 133 -7.79 -18.02 7.73
C SER A 133 -8.85 -17.27 8.51
N ALA A 134 -9.06 -17.57 9.80
CA ALA A 134 -9.96 -16.75 10.61
C ALA A 134 -9.46 -15.30 10.64
N ILE A 135 -10.37 -14.34 10.49
CA ILE A 135 -10.05 -12.90 10.47
C ILE A 135 -10.87 -12.22 11.56
N ILE A 136 -10.21 -11.35 12.32
CA ILE A 136 -10.87 -10.45 13.25
C ILE A 136 -10.24 -9.08 13.06
N GLN A 137 -11.06 -8.08 12.74
CA GLN A 137 -10.62 -6.71 12.52
C GLN A 137 -11.51 -5.75 13.28
N ASN A 138 -10.90 -4.80 13.97
CA ASN A 138 -11.61 -3.71 14.63
C ASN A 138 -11.82 -2.58 13.63
N ILE A 139 -13.03 -2.02 13.63
CA ILE A 139 -13.43 -0.95 12.73
C ILE A 139 -13.98 0.21 13.55
N VAL A 140 -13.48 1.41 13.30
CA VAL A 140 -14.01 2.65 13.88
C VAL A 140 -14.46 3.56 12.74
N ALA A 141 -15.76 3.91 12.72
CA ALA A 141 -16.28 4.93 11.83
C ALA A 141 -16.27 6.29 12.53
N PHE A 142 -15.63 7.28 11.90
CA PHE A 142 -15.40 8.58 12.50
C PHE A 142 -15.16 9.66 11.43
N ASN A 143 -15.81 10.81 11.57
CA ASN A 143 -15.56 12.00 10.73
C ASN A 143 -15.65 11.71 9.21
N GLY A 144 -16.68 10.95 8.83
CA GLY A 144 -16.93 10.54 7.44
C GLY A 144 -16.01 9.46 6.88
N GLN A 145 -15.13 8.85 7.69
CA GLN A 145 -14.19 7.81 7.26
C GLN A 145 -14.33 6.53 8.10
N VAL A 146 -13.80 5.44 7.58
CA VAL A 146 -13.69 4.15 8.25
C VAL A 146 -12.22 3.84 8.53
N PHE A 147 -11.88 3.58 9.78
CA PHE A 147 -10.54 3.20 10.22
C PHE A 147 -10.53 1.72 10.61
N MET A 148 -9.61 0.93 10.06
CA MET A 148 -9.61 -0.53 10.26
C MET A 148 -8.26 -1.08 10.64
N GLU A 149 -8.21 -1.89 11.70
CA GLU A 149 -7.01 -2.61 12.13
C GLU A 149 -7.28 -4.07 12.48
N ALA A 150 -6.40 -4.97 12.04
CA ALA A 150 -6.45 -6.37 12.46
C ALA A 150 -6.30 -6.50 13.99
N GLU A 151 -7.06 -7.40 14.58
CA GLU A 151 -6.87 -7.73 15.98
C GLU A 151 -5.49 -8.33 16.19
N GLN A 152 -4.76 -7.75 17.14
CA GLN A 152 -3.41 -8.20 17.41
C GLN A 152 -3.43 -9.58 18.05
N ARG A 153 -2.77 -10.51 17.37
CA ARG A 153 -2.47 -11.82 17.94
C ARG A 153 -1.25 -11.70 18.85
N PRO A 154 -1.22 -12.41 19.99
CA PRO A 154 -0.02 -12.50 20.81
C PRO A 154 1.17 -12.90 19.94
N GLN A 155 2.21 -12.07 19.89
CA GLN A 155 3.38 -12.38 19.09
C GLN A 155 4.24 -13.47 19.74
N ARG A 156 4.77 -14.34 18.91
CA ARG A 156 5.17 -15.70 19.25
C ARG A 156 6.61 -15.94 19.73
N ARG A 157 7.26 -15.13 20.59
CA ARG A 157 8.75 -15.19 20.79
C ARG A 157 9.52 -15.15 19.44
N ALA A 158 10.77 -14.69 19.48
CA ALA A 158 11.57 -14.59 18.25
C ALA A 158 12.22 -15.97 18.08
N ASP A 159 12.06 -16.58 16.92
CA ASP A 159 12.75 -17.80 16.54
C ASP A 159 13.64 -17.54 15.32
N ALA A 160 14.51 -18.51 15.02
CA ALA A 160 15.41 -18.47 13.88
C ALA A 160 14.67 -18.18 12.56
N SER A 161 13.48 -18.75 12.37
CA SER A 161 12.68 -18.54 11.15
C SER A 161 12.10 -17.13 11.05
N SER A 162 11.76 -16.50 12.16
CA SER A 162 11.21 -15.15 12.21
C SER A 162 12.25 -14.07 11.90
N MET A 163 13.54 -14.40 12.06
CA MET A 163 14.63 -13.47 11.80
C MET A 163 15.09 -13.47 10.34
N THR A 164 14.81 -14.54 9.57
CA THR A 164 15.33 -14.64 8.20
C THR A 164 14.85 -13.55 7.26
N GLY A 165 13.68 -12.95 7.52
CA GLY A 165 13.21 -11.77 6.78
C GLY A 165 14.10 -10.56 7.04
N TYR A 166 14.21 -10.15 8.31
CA TYR A 166 15.02 -9.01 8.72
C TYR A 166 16.49 -9.14 8.31
N ASN A 167 17.09 -10.31 8.49
CA ASN A 167 18.47 -10.54 8.06
C ASN A 167 18.61 -10.55 6.54
N PHE A 168 17.59 -10.97 5.79
CA PHE A 168 17.61 -10.88 4.34
C PHE A 168 17.54 -9.43 3.86
N GLU A 169 16.75 -8.59 4.53
CA GLU A 169 16.74 -7.14 4.30
C GLU A 169 18.13 -6.53 4.55
N GLU A 170 18.80 -6.87 5.65
CA GLU A 170 20.18 -6.41 5.92
C GLU A 170 21.19 -6.84 4.86
N VAL A 171 21.00 -8.03 4.27
CA VAL A 171 21.89 -8.57 3.24
C VAL A 171 21.69 -7.87 1.89
N MET A 172 20.46 -7.45 1.58
CA MET A 172 20.08 -6.90 0.29
C MET A 172 19.99 -5.37 0.27
N THR A 173 20.30 -4.70 1.38
CA THR A 173 20.12 -3.26 1.50
C THR A 173 21.25 -2.57 2.25
N CYS A 174 21.49 -1.31 1.89
CA CYS A 174 22.45 -0.44 2.56
C CYS A 174 21.81 0.90 2.96
N ALA A 175 22.47 1.62 3.86
CA ALA A 175 22.11 2.99 4.16
C ALA A 175 22.60 3.95 3.05
N GLU A 176 22.05 5.16 2.99
CA GLU A 176 22.39 6.12 1.92
C GLU A 176 23.88 6.44 1.86
N ASN A 177 24.51 6.61 3.03
CA ASN A 177 25.93 6.90 3.19
C ASN A 177 26.84 5.69 2.90
N GLU A 178 26.27 4.52 2.63
CA GLU A 178 26.99 3.29 2.32
C GLU A 178 26.98 2.96 0.83
N ILE A 179 26.11 3.61 0.04
CA ILE A 179 26.02 3.41 -1.40
C ILE A 179 27.38 3.78 -2.05
N HIS A 180 27.93 2.87 -2.85
CA HIS A 180 29.25 2.96 -3.50
C HIS A 180 30.47 2.87 -2.59
N ASN A 181 30.32 2.51 -1.31
CA ASN A 181 31.48 2.14 -0.53
C ASN A 181 32.10 0.86 -1.11
N SER A 182 33.35 0.93 -1.54
CA SER A 182 34.14 -0.20 -2.06
C SER A 182 34.56 -1.21 -0.99
N LYS A 183 33.93 -1.16 0.20
CA LYS A 183 34.26 -2.06 1.30
C LYS A 183 33.83 -3.49 0.96
N PRO A 184 34.59 -4.51 1.39
CA PRO A 184 34.14 -5.88 1.28
C PRO A 184 32.83 -6.05 2.06
N PHE A 185 31.92 -6.84 1.49
CA PHE A 185 30.65 -7.16 2.14
C PHE A 185 30.90 -7.88 3.47
N GLU A 186 30.32 -7.36 4.55
CA GLU A 186 30.29 -7.98 5.87
C GLU A 186 28.84 -8.07 6.35
N PHE A 187 28.34 -9.29 6.57
CA PHE A 187 26.98 -9.47 7.04
C PHE A 187 26.86 -9.17 8.54
N ILE A 188 26.09 -8.13 8.87
CA ILE A 188 25.76 -7.75 10.23
C ILE A 188 24.29 -8.11 10.49
N PRO A 189 23.98 -9.04 11.41
CA PRO A 189 22.60 -9.41 11.71
C PRO A 189 21.78 -8.26 12.29
N ALA A 190 20.50 -8.21 11.94
CA ALA A 190 19.58 -7.20 12.45
C ALA A 190 19.48 -7.27 13.99
N VAL A 191 19.49 -6.12 14.66
CA VAL A 191 19.42 -6.08 16.13
C VAL A 191 17.97 -5.88 16.63
N ASN A 192 17.16 -5.16 15.86
CA ASN A 192 15.77 -4.85 16.17
C ASN A 192 14.99 -4.50 14.89
N ASN A 193 13.69 -4.22 15.03
CA ASN A 193 12.81 -3.75 13.95
C ASN A 193 12.28 -2.33 14.21
N ALA A 194 13.11 -1.46 14.79
CA ALA A 194 12.75 -0.09 15.14
C ALA A 194 12.54 0.75 13.90
N ILE A 195 13.56 0.76 13.05
CA ILE A 195 13.60 1.59 11.86
C ILE A 195 12.60 1.04 10.84
N LYS A 196 11.76 1.92 10.30
CA LYS A 196 10.78 1.57 9.27
C LYS A 196 10.59 2.73 8.31
N TYR A 197 10.47 2.42 7.04
CA TYR A 197 9.96 3.34 6.03
C TYR A 197 8.57 2.86 5.58
N ASN A 198 7.61 3.78 5.49
CA ASN A 198 6.25 3.49 5.07
C ASN A 198 5.79 4.47 4.00
N SER A 199 5.07 3.94 3.02
CA SER A 199 4.34 4.67 2.02
C SER A 199 2.84 4.51 2.26
N MET A 200 2.07 5.60 2.22
CA MET A 200 0.60 5.55 2.30
C MET A 200 0.02 5.61 0.89
N ILE A 201 -0.41 4.46 0.40
CA ILE A 201 -0.88 4.25 -0.97
C ILE A 201 -2.38 4.50 -1.04
N ASN A 202 -2.81 5.37 -1.96
CA ASN A 202 -4.21 5.59 -2.22
C ASN A 202 -4.67 4.73 -3.42
N HIS A 203 -5.73 3.96 -3.20
CA HIS A 203 -6.44 3.22 -4.25
C HIS A 203 -7.81 3.84 -4.47
N THR A 204 -8.16 4.14 -5.72
CA THR A 204 -9.41 4.82 -6.07
C THR A 204 -10.25 3.99 -7.04
N PHE A 205 -11.57 3.99 -6.84
CA PHE A 205 -12.58 3.38 -7.68
C PHE A 205 -13.60 4.44 -8.12
N PRO A 206 -13.34 5.16 -9.22
CA PRO A 206 -14.06 6.39 -9.59
C PRO A 206 -15.57 6.22 -9.72
N GLU A 207 -16.02 5.10 -10.29
CA GLU A 207 -17.45 4.85 -10.56
C GLU A 207 -18.29 4.80 -9.27
N THR A 208 -17.64 4.52 -8.14
CA THR A 208 -18.29 4.47 -6.82
C THR A 208 -17.88 5.61 -5.90
N GLY A 209 -16.91 6.44 -6.33
CA GLY A 209 -16.29 7.45 -5.48
C GLY A 209 -15.56 6.87 -4.26
N LEU A 210 -15.24 5.58 -4.27
CA LEU A 210 -14.55 4.90 -3.18
C LEU A 210 -13.05 5.11 -3.27
N SER A 211 -12.44 5.38 -2.13
CA SER A 211 -10.99 5.54 -1.96
C SER A 211 -10.54 4.83 -0.68
N VAL A 212 -9.40 4.14 -0.77
CA VAL A 212 -8.80 3.36 0.31
C VAL A 212 -7.34 3.77 0.46
N LEU A 213 -7.01 4.34 1.61
CA LEU A 213 -5.65 4.70 1.99
C LEU A 213 -5.01 3.58 2.81
N VAL A 214 -3.94 2.99 2.29
CA VAL A 214 -3.27 1.82 2.86
C VAL A 214 -1.85 2.21 3.27
N SER A 215 -1.51 2.05 4.56
CA SER A 215 -0.12 2.19 5.02
C SER A 215 0.66 0.92 4.72
N CYS A 216 1.67 1.04 3.87
CA CYS A 216 2.53 -0.05 3.40
C CYS A 216 3.97 0.18 3.88
N GLU A 217 4.50 -0.74 4.67
CA GLU A 217 5.94 -0.77 5.00
C GLU A 217 6.71 -1.14 3.72
N ILE A 218 7.74 -0.38 3.38
CA ILE A 218 8.55 -0.61 2.17
C ILE A 218 9.93 -1.05 2.61
N ASP A 219 10.37 -2.21 2.12
CA ASP A 219 11.61 -2.85 2.57
C ASP A 219 12.84 -2.09 2.04
N SER A 220 12.80 -1.63 0.78
CA SER A 220 13.84 -0.77 0.22
C SER A 220 13.38 0.04 -1.00
N ILE A 221 14.26 0.93 -1.48
CA ILE A 221 14.08 1.73 -2.69
C ILE A 221 15.27 1.58 -3.67
N LYS A 222 15.04 1.71 -4.99
CA LYS A 222 16.10 1.55 -6.03
C LYS A 222 16.99 2.79 -6.17
N ARG A 223 16.37 3.95 -6.34
CA ARG A 223 17.02 5.24 -6.64
C ARG A 223 17.09 6.12 -5.41
N ARG A 224 18.10 6.99 -5.38
CA ARG A 224 18.31 7.97 -4.31
C ARG A 224 17.19 8.98 -4.25
N SER A 225 16.94 9.51 -3.05
CA SER A 225 15.93 10.57 -2.86
C SER A 225 16.20 11.80 -3.71
N GLU A 226 17.48 12.15 -3.94
CA GLU A 226 17.90 13.27 -4.80
C GLU A 226 17.58 13.01 -6.29
N GLU A 227 17.74 11.78 -6.76
CA GLU A 227 17.39 11.37 -8.12
C GLU A 227 15.87 11.38 -8.33
N LEU A 228 15.11 11.07 -7.28
CA LEU A 228 13.66 11.22 -7.27
C LEU A 228 13.24 12.69 -7.21
N ALA A 229 13.97 13.55 -6.48
CA ALA A 229 13.72 14.99 -6.40
C ALA A 229 13.67 15.65 -7.78
N ALA A 230 14.54 15.24 -8.70
CA ALA A 230 14.54 15.71 -10.08
C ALA A 230 13.28 15.33 -10.88
N LEU A 231 12.47 14.38 -10.39
CA LEU A 231 11.23 13.93 -11.02
C LEU A 231 9.98 14.59 -10.40
N TYR A 232 10.09 15.28 -9.25
CA TYR A 232 8.96 15.83 -8.48
C TYR A 232 8.11 16.85 -9.23
N ASP A 233 8.69 17.57 -10.20
CA ASP A 233 7.98 18.61 -10.97
C ASP A 233 6.96 18.04 -11.97
N LYS A 234 6.84 16.71 -12.08
CA LYS A 234 5.91 16.04 -13.00
C LYS A 234 4.70 15.53 -12.24
N ILE A 235 3.50 15.80 -12.75
CA ILE A 235 2.23 15.21 -12.25
C ILE A 235 2.33 13.67 -12.17
N GLU A 236 3.11 13.06 -13.06
CA GLU A 236 3.41 11.63 -13.10
C GLU A 236 4.24 11.10 -11.91
N PHE A 237 4.90 11.98 -11.16
CA PHE A 237 5.80 11.61 -10.07
C PHE A 237 5.12 10.75 -9.00
N LYS A 238 3.88 11.10 -8.65
CA LYS A 238 3.10 10.40 -7.62
C LYS A 238 2.86 8.93 -7.95
N TYR A 239 2.86 8.58 -9.24
CA TYR A 239 2.71 7.21 -9.74
C TYR A 239 4.07 6.54 -9.90
N LYS A 240 5.04 7.23 -10.52
CA LYS A 240 6.39 6.71 -10.79
C LYS A 240 7.20 6.40 -9.53
N ILE A 241 6.91 7.06 -8.42
CA ILE A 241 7.61 6.78 -7.16
C ILE A 241 7.38 5.34 -6.67
N LEU A 242 6.23 4.73 -7.00
CA LEU A 242 5.94 3.37 -6.56
C LEU A 242 6.78 2.31 -7.30
N GLU A 243 7.19 2.60 -8.54
CA GLU A 243 8.13 1.77 -9.31
C GLU A 243 9.54 1.72 -8.70
N ASN A 244 9.83 2.66 -7.79
CA ASN A 244 11.08 2.72 -7.06
C ASN A 244 11.10 1.84 -5.81
N ASN A 245 9.93 1.48 -5.28
CA ASN A 245 9.80 0.67 -4.07
C ASN A 245 10.08 -0.80 -4.39
N ILE A 246 10.71 -1.51 -3.46
CA ILE A 246 10.98 -2.95 -3.56
C ILE A 246 10.46 -3.65 -2.32
N GLU A 247 9.85 -4.82 -2.54
CA GLU A 247 9.52 -5.78 -1.48
C GLU A 247 10.52 -6.92 -1.45
N MET A 248 10.85 -7.39 -0.26
CA MET A 248 11.82 -8.45 -0.03
C MET A 248 11.22 -9.56 0.81
N LYS A 249 11.49 -10.82 0.44
CA LYS A 249 11.01 -11.98 1.21
C LYS A 249 12.07 -13.06 1.27
N SER A 250 12.27 -13.64 2.45
CA SER A 250 13.08 -14.85 2.62
C SER A 250 12.19 -16.09 2.62
N ARG A 251 12.55 -17.11 1.82
CA ARG A 251 11.76 -18.33 1.63
C ARG A 251 12.63 -19.57 1.70
N LYS A 252 12.13 -20.61 2.36
CA LYS A 252 12.75 -21.94 2.34
C LYS A 252 12.58 -22.59 0.96
N ILE A 253 13.65 -23.16 0.40
CA ILE A 253 13.63 -23.92 -0.86
C ILE A 253 12.62 -25.08 -0.75
N GLY A 254 11.83 -25.29 -1.81
CA GLY A 254 10.79 -26.32 -1.85
C GLY A 254 9.55 -26.03 -1.01
N SER A 255 9.58 -25.01 -0.14
CA SER A 255 8.38 -24.58 0.59
C SER A 255 7.40 -23.94 -0.37
N ARG A 256 6.19 -24.48 -0.50
CA ARG A 256 5.10 -23.88 -1.28
C ARG A 256 4.47 -22.65 -0.61
N ASN A 257 4.90 -22.30 0.60
CA ASN A 257 4.24 -21.27 1.39
C ASN A 257 4.39 -19.86 0.78
N ASN A 258 3.22 -19.24 0.58
CA ASN A 258 2.89 -17.81 0.60
C ASN A 258 3.62 -16.85 -0.35
N LEU A 259 4.08 -17.31 -1.52
CA LEU A 259 4.45 -16.38 -2.61
C LEU A 259 3.26 -15.50 -3.02
N ILE A 260 2.04 -16.08 -3.07
CA ILE A 260 0.80 -15.34 -3.32
C ILE A 260 0.65 -14.18 -2.33
N LYS A 261 0.88 -14.41 -1.03
CA LYS A 261 0.76 -13.35 -0.02
C LYS A 261 1.79 -12.23 -0.25
N ALA A 262 3.00 -12.56 -0.72
CA ALA A 262 4.00 -11.55 -1.09
C ALA A 262 3.57 -10.76 -2.34
N ILE A 263 3.04 -11.43 -3.37
CA ILE A 263 2.48 -10.80 -4.56
C ILE A 263 1.33 -9.83 -4.18
N LEU A 264 0.43 -10.25 -3.29
CA LEU A 264 -0.66 -9.40 -2.80
C LEU A 264 -0.14 -8.21 -1.95
N GLN A 265 0.98 -8.36 -1.24
CA GLN A 265 1.63 -7.22 -0.56
C GLN A 265 2.15 -6.20 -1.57
N CYS A 266 2.81 -6.66 -2.63
CA CYS A 266 3.29 -5.80 -3.71
C CYS A 266 2.12 -5.10 -4.42
N TYR A 267 1.05 -5.82 -4.74
CA TYR A 267 -0.18 -5.28 -5.32
C TYR A 267 -0.78 -4.14 -4.47
N LEU A 268 -0.89 -4.33 -3.15
CA LEU A 268 -1.35 -3.29 -2.23
C LEU A 268 -0.37 -2.11 -2.10
N ALA A 269 0.93 -2.35 -2.24
CA ALA A 269 1.94 -1.31 -2.19
C ALA A 269 2.15 -0.59 -3.54
N GLY A 270 1.53 -1.09 -4.62
CA GLY A 270 1.72 -0.58 -5.98
C GLY A 270 3.14 -0.77 -6.52
N THR A 271 3.93 -1.69 -5.93
CA THR A 271 5.29 -2.00 -6.37
C THR A 271 5.30 -3.18 -7.34
N ASN A 272 6.19 -3.11 -8.33
CA ASN A 272 6.38 -4.14 -9.33
C ASN A 272 7.51 -5.12 -8.96
N ASP A 273 8.36 -4.80 -7.99
CA ASP A 273 9.56 -5.58 -7.72
C ASP A 273 9.45 -6.37 -6.42
N LEU A 274 9.48 -7.69 -6.56
CA LEU A 274 9.59 -8.62 -5.44
C LEU A 274 10.92 -9.36 -5.53
N VAL A 275 11.76 -9.19 -4.51
CA VAL A 275 13.06 -9.87 -4.38
C VAL A 275 12.93 -11.01 -3.38
N VAL A 276 13.18 -12.25 -3.82
CA VAL A 276 13.01 -13.45 -2.99
C VAL A 276 14.36 -14.12 -2.74
N GLY A 277 14.78 -14.16 -1.48
CA GLY A 277 15.95 -14.91 -1.03
C GLY A 277 15.58 -16.34 -0.66
N TYR A 278 16.11 -17.30 -1.43
CA TYR A 278 15.87 -18.72 -1.20
C TYR A 278 16.94 -19.33 -0.31
N ARG A 279 16.52 -19.94 0.78
CA ARG A 279 17.38 -20.54 1.81
C ARG A 279 17.16 -22.03 1.98
N ASP A 280 18.20 -22.73 2.43
CA ASP A 280 18.11 -24.14 2.80
C ASP A 280 17.45 -24.36 4.18
N ASP A 281 17.42 -25.63 4.62
CA ASP A 281 16.94 -26.06 5.94
C ASP A 281 17.73 -25.47 7.11
N ASN A 282 19.00 -25.15 6.88
CA ASN A 282 19.91 -24.57 7.84
C ASN A 282 19.92 -23.04 7.80
N PHE A 283 18.92 -22.44 7.14
CA PHE A 283 18.76 -21.00 6.98
C PHE A 283 19.85 -20.28 6.16
N ASN A 284 20.70 -21.02 5.45
CA ASN A 284 21.70 -20.42 4.57
C ASN A 284 21.06 -19.95 3.28
N LEU A 285 21.27 -18.67 2.93
CA LEU A 285 20.90 -18.13 1.63
C LEU A 285 21.66 -18.87 0.52
N LYS A 286 20.94 -19.33 -0.51
CA LYS A 286 21.50 -20.05 -1.66
C LYS A 286 21.47 -19.21 -2.92
N TYR A 287 20.31 -18.61 -3.20
CA TYR A 287 20.14 -17.76 -4.37
C TYR A 287 19.06 -16.72 -4.10
N VAL A 288 19.08 -15.65 -4.90
CA VAL A 288 18.07 -14.60 -4.91
C VAL A 288 17.39 -14.59 -6.27
N GLU A 289 16.08 -14.40 -6.28
CA GLU A 289 15.28 -14.29 -7.50
C GLU A 289 14.56 -12.94 -7.50
N LYS A 290 14.59 -12.23 -8.63
CA LYS A 290 13.79 -11.02 -8.83
C LYS A 290 12.55 -11.37 -9.63
N LEU A 291 11.40 -10.92 -9.17
CA LEU A 291 10.11 -11.18 -9.78
C LEU A 291 9.43 -9.85 -10.14
N ASN A 292 8.97 -9.73 -11.38
CA ASN A 292 8.11 -8.64 -11.82
C ASN A 292 6.65 -8.98 -11.48
N VAL A 293 6.13 -8.36 -10.43
CA VAL A 293 4.77 -8.60 -9.95
C VAL A 293 3.72 -8.14 -10.95
N SER A 294 3.94 -7.04 -11.68
CA SER A 294 2.96 -6.58 -12.67
C SER A 294 2.76 -7.63 -13.74
N GLU A 295 3.86 -8.14 -14.30
CA GLU A 295 3.83 -9.19 -15.31
C GLU A 295 3.20 -10.49 -14.78
N LEU A 296 3.52 -10.90 -13.54
CA LEU A 296 2.91 -12.07 -12.90
C LEU A 296 1.40 -11.93 -12.74
N LEU A 297 0.88 -10.73 -12.52
CA LEU A 297 -0.56 -10.47 -12.38
C LEU A 297 -1.27 -10.40 -13.74
N GLU A 298 -0.60 -9.97 -14.81
CA GLU A 298 -1.18 -9.95 -16.15
C GLU A 298 -1.18 -11.34 -16.81
N THR A 299 -0.10 -12.10 -16.63
CA THR A 299 0.12 -13.39 -17.28
C THR A 299 -0.31 -14.59 -16.42
N SER A 300 -0.95 -14.35 -15.27
CA SER A 300 -1.31 -15.42 -14.34
C SER A 300 -2.32 -16.39 -14.94
N ASN A 301 -1.97 -17.68 -14.99
CA ASN A 301 -2.93 -18.75 -15.29
C ASN A 301 -3.96 -18.97 -14.17
N ASN A 302 -3.73 -18.41 -12.98
CA ASN A 302 -4.69 -18.46 -11.88
C ASN A 302 -5.62 -17.24 -12.00
N PRO A 303 -6.91 -17.41 -12.33
CA PRO A 303 -7.83 -16.29 -12.53
C PRO A 303 -8.01 -15.45 -11.26
N LEU A 304 -7.85 -16.04 -10.06
CA LEU A 304 -7.95 -15.32 -8.79
C LEU A 304 -6.74 -14.41 -8.53
N LEU A 305 -5.63 -14.63 -9.22
CA LEU A 305 -4.41 -13.83 -9.11
C LEU A 305 -4.27 -12.84 -10.29
N ASN A 306 -5.18 -12.87 -11.26
CA ASN A 306 -5.18 -11.89 -12.34
C ASN A 306 -5.48 -10.47 -11.81
N ARG A 307 -4.82 -9.45 -12.36
CA ARG A 307 -5.02 -8.05 -11.94
C ARG A 307 -6.49 -7.62 -11.98
N ALA A 308 -7.23 -7.96 -13.04
CA ALA A 308 -8.62 -7.57 -13.21
C ALA A 308 -9.52 -8.15 -12.11
N PHE A 309 -9.28 -9.42 -11.73
CA PHE A 309 -9.98 -10.03 -10.60
C PHE A 309 -9.61 -9.35 -9.28
N LEU A 310 -8.32 -9.11 -9.01
CA LEU A 310 -7.87 -8.50 -7.76
C LEU A 310 -8.39 -7.06 -7.58
N ASP A 311 -8.46 -6.28 -8.65
CA ASP A 311 -9.03 -4.93 -8.63
C ASP A 311 -10.52 -4.96 -8.23
N LYS A 312 -11.29 -5.86 -8.86
CA LYS A 312 -12.73 -6.05 -8.57
C LYS A 312 -12.99 -6.66 -7.20
N TRP A 313 -12.16 -7.61 -6.78
CA TRP A 313 -12.24 -8.21 -5.45
C TRP A 313 -11.92 -7.19 -4.35
N PHE A 314 -10.90 -6.35 -4.56
CA PHE A 314 -10.57 -5.26 -3.64
C PHE A 314 -11.72 -4.26 -3.57
N TRP A 315 -12.24 -3.82 -4.72
CA TRP A 315 -13.42 -2.96 -4.76
C TRP A 315 -14.59 -3.55 -3.96
N PHE A 316 -14.92 -4.83 -4.18
CA PHE A 316 -16.01 -5.51 -3.48
C PHE A 316 -15.82 -5.47 -1.96
N ILE A 317 -14.61 -5.78 -1.47
CA ILE A 317 -14.27 -5.71 -0.04
C ILE A 317 -14.51 -4.29 0.50
N ALA A 318 -13.94 -3.28 -0.16
CA ALA A 318 -14.06 -1.88 0.25
C ALA A 318 -15.52 -1.40 0.24
N GLN A 319 -16.26 -1.78 -0.79
CA GLN A 319 -17.67 -1.46 -0.98
C GLN A 319 -18.56 -2.12 0.07
N PHE A 320 -18.31 -3.40 0.38
CA PHE A 320 -19.00 -4.16 1.41
C PHE A 320 -18.83 -3.51 2.79
N ILE A 321 -17.58 -3.22 3.17
CA ILE A 321 -17.27 -2.56 4.44
C ILE A 321 -17.94 -1.18 4.50
N SER A 322 -17.77 -0.36 3.46
CA SER A 322 -18.31 1.00 3.42
C SER A 322 -19.84 1.05 3.50
N LYS A 323 -20.54 0.08 2.91
CA LYS A 323 -22.01 -0.02 2.99
C LYS A 323 -22.49 -0.58 4.32
N ALA A 324 -21.78 -1.56 4.88
CA ALA A 324 -22.15 -2.18 6.16
C ALA A 324 -21.91 -1.23 7.35
N VAL A 325 -20.84 -0.44 7.28
CA VAL A 325 -20.43 0.49 8.34
C VAL A 325 -21.02 1.87 8.06
N LYS A 326 -22.10 2.24 8.74
CA LYS A 326 -22.72 3.57 8.59
C LYS A 326 -21.76 4.68 9.01
N MET A 327 -21.08 5.31 8.03
CA MET A 327 -20.15 6.43 8.22
C MET A 327 -20.88 7.69 8.71
N PRO A 328 -20.78 8.08 10.00
CA PRO A 328 -21.38 9.32 10.45
C PRO A 328 -20.61 10.50 9.84
N ARG A 329 -21.33 11.44 9.20
CA ARG A 329 -20.74 12.71 8.76
C ARG A 329 -20.30 13.60 9.94
N GLY A 330 -20.81 13.32 11.14
CA GLY A 330 -20.42 14.03 12.37
C GLY A 330 -19.20 13.44 13.07
N LEU A 331 -18.87 14.01 14.22
CA LEU A 331 -17.73 13.62 15.07
C LEU A 331 -18.06 12.47 16.05
N ALA A 332 -19.17 11.78 15.83
CA ALA A 332 -19.58 10.62 16.61
C ALA A 332 -18.71 9.41 16.23
N LEU A 333 -18.29 8.64 17.23
CA LEU A 333 -17.54 7.41 17.04
C LEU A 333 -18.51 6.22 17.01
N ARG A 334 -18.36 5.34 16.03
CA ARG A 334 -19.04 4.04 16.00
C ARG A 334 -18.02 2.93 15.87
N HIS A 335 -18.19 1.86 16.63
CA HIS A 335 -17.27 0.73 16.63
C HIS A 335 -17.96 -0.51 16.09
N HIS A 336 -17.28 -1.18 15.18
CA HIS A 336 -17.69 -2.45 14.61
C HIS A 336 -16.53 -3.45 14.67
N GLN A 337 -16.84 -4.73 14.53
CA GLN A 337 -15.84 -5.77 14.32
C GLN A 337 -16.21 -6.57 13.08
N LEU A 338 -15.27 -6.72 12.16
CA LEU A 338 -15.38 -7.65 11.06
C LEU A 338 -14.81 -8.98 11.51
N ILE A 339 -15.60 -10.04 11.37
CA ILE A 339 -15.24 -11.40 11.77
C ILE A 339 -15.45 -12.29 10.55
N PHE A 340 -14.41 -13.05 10.19
CA PHE A 340 -14.56 -14.18 9.28
C PHE A 340 -14.40 -15.48 10.07
N ASN A 341 -15.51 -16.22 10.20
CA ASN A 341 -15.49 -17.55 10.76
C ASN A 341 -15.15 -18.57 9.66
N LYS A 342 -13.96 -19.16 9.74
CA LYS A 342 -13.48 -20.15 8.77
C LYS A 342 -14.31 -21.44 8.75
N ASN A 343 -14.98 -21.79 9.84
CA ASN A 343 -15.77 -23.02 9.94
C ASN A 343 -17.10 -22.86 9.22
N ASP A 344 -17.75 -21.72 9.42
CA ASP A 344 -19.08 -21.44 8.86
C ASP A 344 -18.99 -20.78 7.47
N ASN A 345 -17.79 -20.41 7.03
CA ASN A 345 -17.54 -19.67 5.79
C ASN A 345 -18.27 -18.31 5.72
N VAL A 346 -18.60 -17.71 6.87
CA VAL A 346 -19.35 -16.44 7.00
C VAL A 346 -18.43 -15.28 7.36
N ILE A 347 -18.59 -14.17 6.64
CA ILE A 347 -18.06 -12.85 7.02
C ILE A 347 -19.21 -12.05 7.63
N SER A 348 -19.07 -11.61 8.88
CA SER A 348 -20.02 -10.74 9.57
C SER A 348 -19.37 -9.43 9.98
N ILE A 349 -20.19 -8.37 10.08
CA ILE A 349 -19.81 -7.10 10.68
C ILE A 349 -20.79 -6.82 11.81
N GLU A 350 -20.28 -6.79 13.03
CA GLU A 350 -21.08 -6.62 14.25
C GLU A 350 -20.79 -5.27 14.90
N SER A 351 -21.81 -4.62 15.46
CA SER A 351 -21.66 -3.34 16.15
C SER A 351 -21.43 -3.55 17.64
N PHE A 352 -20.49 -2.82 18.23
CA PHE A 352 -20.20 -2.92 19.66
C PHE A 352 -20.20 -1.56 20.33
N ARG A 353 -20.42 -1.55 21.64
CA ARG A 353 -20.11 -0.38 22.47
C ARG A 353 -18.60 -0.15 22.43
N LEU A 354 -18.20 1.04 22.01
CA LEU A 354 -16.80 1.44 21.98
C LEU A 354 -16.27 1.58 23.42
N SER A 355 -15.24 0.82 23.76
CA SER A 355 -14.44 1.06 24.97
C SER A 355 -13.19 1.87 24.60
N PRO A 356 -12.64 2.70 25.51
CA PRO A 356 -11.39 3.41 25.28
C PRO A 356 -10.25 2.48 24.84
N TYR A 357 -10.17 1.30 25.44
CA TYR A 357 -9.18 0.28 25.08
C TYR A 357 -9.30 -0.21 23.63
N ARG A 358 -10.52 -0.46 23.14
CA ARG A 358 -10.75 -0.85 21.73
C ARG A 358 -10.51 0.30 20.77
N LEU A 359 -10.80 1.54 21.21
CA LEU A 359 -10.49 2.74 20.44
C LEU A 359 -8.99 2.80 20.15
N GLU A 360 -8.14 2.77 21.18
CA GLU A 360 -6.67 2.88 21.04
C GLU A 360 -6.06 1.72 20.25
N LYS A 361 -6.72 0.56 20.18
CA LYS A 361 -6.30 -0.55 19.30
C LYS A 361 -6.54 -0.29 17.82
N THR A 362 -7.46 0.62 17.48
CA THR A 362 -7.89 0.88 16.10
C THR A 362 -7.42 2.23 15.61
N ILE A 363 -7.59 3.29 16.41
CA ILE A 363 -7.24 4.67 16.08
C ILE A 363 -6.77 5.40 17.34
N LEU A 364 -5.72 6.20 17.23
CA LEU A 364 -5.17 6.91 18.38
C LEU A 364 -6.15 7.96 18.90
N SER A 365 -6.38 8.03 20.22
CA SER A 365 -7.27 9.05 20.80
C SER A 365 -6.77 10.47 20.53
N ARG A 366 -5.45 10.69 20.47
CA ARG A 366 -4.88 11.99 20.11
C ARG A 366 -5.26 12.43 18.69
N PHE A 367 -5.28 11.49 17.73
CA PHE A 367 -5.70 11.77 16.36
C PHE A 367 -7.20 12.07 16.29
N VAL A 368 -8.02 11.38 17.09
CA VAL A 368 -9.44 11.72 17.25
C VAL A 368 -9.63 13.14 17.79
N LYS A 369 -8.85 13.54 18.80
CA LYS A 369 -8.87 14.91 19.36
C LYS A 369 -8.47 15.94 18.29
N TRP A 370 -7.40 15.67 17.55
CA TRP A 370 -6.97 16.50 16.42
C TRP A 370 -8.09 16.71 15.39
N ARG A 371 -8.72 15.63 14.91
CA ARG A 371 -9.80 15.74 13.92
C ARG A 371 -11.01 16.54 14.41
N ARG A 372 -11.32 16.49 15.71
CA ARG A 372 -12.37 17.33 16.32
C ARG A 372 -11.98 18.80 16.36
N TYR A 373 -10.73 19.08 16.69
CA TYR A 373 -10.18 20.43 16.65
C TYR A 373 -10.19 20.98 15.23
N LEU A 374 -9.68 20.24 14.25
CA LEU A 374 -9.66 20.62 12.83
C LEU A 374 -11.07 20.94 12.31
N ALA A 375 -12.06 20.08 12.59
CA ALA A 375 -13.44 20.32 12.20
C ALA A 375 -14.03 21.60 12.84
N THR A 376 -13.64 21.90 14.09
CA THR A 376 -14.06 23.13 14.78
C THR A 376 -13.43 24.36 14.13
N MET A 377 -12.14 24.28 13.79
CA MET A 377 -11.43 25.36 13.11
C MET A 377 -12.02 25.66 11.73
N GLN A 378 -12.28 24.63 10.93
CA GLN A 378 -12.89 24.78 9.60
C GLN A 378 -14.29 25.38 9.68
N LYS A 379 -15.10 24.99 10.68
CA LYS A 379 -16.43 25.60 10.89
C LYS A 379 -16.33 27.09 11.26
N HIS A 380 -15.36 27.46 12.10
CA HIS A 380 -15.12 28.85 12.45
C HIS A 380 -14.68 29.67 11.23
N GLN A 381 -13.75 29.15 10.43
CA GLN A 381 -13.29 29.80 9.20
C GLN A 381 -14.44 30.07 8.22
N LEU A 382 -15.28 29.07 7.95
CA LEU A 382 -16.47 29.22 7.10
C LEU A 382 -17.44 30.28 7.65
N SER A 383 -17.61 30.36 8.97
CA SER A 383 -18.45 31.38 9.60
C SER A 383 -17.87 32.79 9.43
N VAL A 384 -16.55 32.95 9.53
CA VAL A 384 -15.87 34.24 9.32
C VAL A 384 -15.97 34.66 7.86
N GLU A 385 -15.70 33.75 6.92
CA GLU A 385 -15.81 34.02 5.48
C GLU A 385 -17.23 34.41 5.07
N ALA A 386 -18.25 33.73 5.61
CA ALA A 386 -19.65 34.08 5.39
C ALA A 386 -20.00 35.49 5.90
N ASN A 387 -19.44 35.90 7.06
CA ASN A 387 -19.68 37.22 7.63
C ASN A 387 -18.93 38.34 6.87
N VAL A 388 -17.73 38.07 6.36
CA VAL A 388 -16.96 39.04 5.58
C VAL A 388 -17.53 39.21 4.16
N GLY A 389 -18.02 38.13 3.54
CA GLY A 389 -18.64 38.17 2.21
C GLY A 389 -19.94 38.98 2.11
N ILE A 390 -20.60 39.26 3.25
CA ILE A 390 -21.83 40.08 3.31
C ILE A 390 -21.53 41.59 3.23
N ILE A 391 -20.28 42.03 3.46
CA ILE A 391 -19.96 43.47 3.57
C ILE A 391 -19.63 44.13 2.22
N ASN A 392 -19.45 43.37 1.12
CA ASN A 392 -19.04 43.91 -0.19
C ASN A 392 -20.07 43.75 -1.32
N TYR A 393 -21.32 44.17 -1.09
CA TYR A 393 -22.21 44.56 -2.20
C TYR A 393 -22.37 46.09 -2.22
N PRO A 394 -21.69 46.83 -3.12
CA PRO A 394 -22.02 48.21 -3.35
C PRO A 394 -23.44 48.28 -3.92
N ASN A 395 -24.32 48.97 -3.19
CA ASN A 395 -25.67 49.34 -3.60
C ASN A 395 -25.67 49.92 -5.03
N LYS A 396 -25.92 49.09 -6.05
CA LYS A 396 -26.30 49.58 -7.38
C LYS A 396 -27.76 50.06 -7.32
N LYS A 397 -27.93 51.32 -6.89
CA LYS A 397 -29.15 52.08 -7.10
C LYS A 397 -29.51 52.04 -8.59
N GLY A 398 -30.78 51.76 -8.85
CA GLY A 398 -31.30 51.40 -10.16
C GLY A 398 -31.13 52.46 -11.24
N LYS A 399 -31.00 51.97 -12.48
CA LYS A 399 -31.45 52.68 -13.68
C LYS A 399 -32.39 51.75 -14.44
N ARG A 400 -33.68 52.10 -14.39
CA ARG A 400 -34.69 51.69 -15.38
C ARG A 400 -34.15 52.00 -16.77
N ARG A 401 -34.04 51.01 -17.65
CA ARG A 401 -33.96 51.25 -19.10
C ARG A 401 -34.88 50.29 -19.84
N SER A 402 -35.59 50.92 -20.75
CA SER A 402 -36.69 50.50 -21.59
C SER A 402 -36.34 49.37 -22.57
N LYS A 403 -37.32 48.50 -22.79
CA LYS A 403 -37.40 47.57 -23.93
C LYS A 403 -37.28 48.34 -25.25
N LYS A 404 -36.35 47.92 -26.12
CA LYS A 404 -36.47 48.11 -27.56
C LYS A 404 -35.99 46.83 -28.26
N LYS A 405 -36.89 46.28 -29.08
CA LYS A 405 -36.63 45.21 -30.06
C LYS A 405 -35.51 45.67 -31.00
N ASP A 406 -34.61 44.75 -31.35
CA ASP A 406 -34.11 44.63 -32.72
C ASP A 406 -33.54 43.23 -32.98
N LYS A 407 -33.42 42.94 -34.27
CA LYS A 407 -33.53 41.67 -34.98
C LYS A 407 -32.19 41.40 -35.71
N LYS A 408 -31.96 40.13 -36.11
CA LYS A 408 -30.94 39.59 -37.05
C LYS A 408 -29.58 39.20 -36.43
N SER A 409 -29.22 37.91 -36.59
CA SER A 409 -28.23 37.31 -37.52
C SER A 409 -26.82 37.42 -36.93
N GLU A 410 -25.89 36.48 -37.04
CA GLU A 410 -25.58 35.51 -38.09
C GLU A 410 -24.55 34.51 -37.49
N ASP A 411 -24.22 33.50 -38.28
CA ASP A 411 -23.41 32.32 -37.98
C ASP A 411 -22.01 32.57 -37.39
N THR A 412 -21.46 31.55 -36.71
CA THR A 412 -20.14 31.00 -37.10
C THR A 412 -19.87 29.66 -36.43
N ASN A 413 -19.72 28.64 -37.29
CA ASN A 413 -19.09 27.37 -37.00
C ASN A 413 -17.60 27.56 -36.66
N PHE A 414 -17.10 26.82 -35.66
CA PHE A 414 -15.68 26.48 -35.58
C PHE A 414 -15.53 24.97 -35.38
N SER A 415 -15.19 24.30 -36.47
CA SER A 415 -14.69 22.94 -36.54
C SER A 415 -13.16 23.00 -36.53
N THR A 416 -12.51 22.21 -35.69
CA THR A 416 -11.10 21.86 -35.91
C THR A 416 -10.91 20.36 -35.73
N LYS A 417 -10.52 19.78 -36.87
CA LYS A 417 -10.08 18.41 -37.12
C LYS A 417 -8.86 18.08 -36.26
N ILE A 418 -8.82 16.87 -35.70
CA ILE A 418 -7.59 16.22 -35.27
C ILE A 418 -7.22 15.23 -36.37
N THR A 419 -6.01 15.40 -36.90
CA THR A 419 -5.40 14.59 -37.96
C THR A 419 -4.71 13.36 -37.38
N ASP A 420 -4.95 12.23 -38.04
CA ASP A 420 -4.25 10.96 -37.89
C ASP A 420 -2.78 11.06 -38.28
N HIS A 421 -1.90 10.47 -37.47
CA HIS A 421 -0.58 10.03 -37.90
C HIS A 421 -0.32 8.59 -37.43
N SER A 422 -0.57 7.66 -38.35
CA SER A 422 0.00 6.33 -38.40
C SER A 422 1.36 6.38 -39.13
N ASN A 423 2.42 5.80 -38.56
CA ASN A 423 3.13 4.65 -39.14
C ASN A 423 4.47 4.33 -38.47
N SER A 424 4.76 3.03 -38.53
CA SER A 424 6.05 2.35 -38.52
C SER A 424 6.74 2.06 -37.18
N ILE A 425 6.49 0.85 -36.66
CA ILE A 425 7.51 0.05 -36.00
C ILE A 425 7.48 -1.34 -36.62
N SER A 426 8.65 -1.78 -37.09
CA SER A 426 8.90 -3.09 -37.66
C SER A 426 10.02 -3.75 -36.88
N LYS A 427 9.83 -5.04 -36.57
CA LYS A 427 10.84 -6.06 -36.24
C LYS A 427 11.62 -5.88 -34.93
N PHE A 428 11.08 -6.50 -33.89
CA PHE A 428 11.84 -7.14 -32.80
C PHE A 428 11.00 -8.32 -32.29
N GLU A 429 11.10 -9.45 -32.98
CA GLU A 429 10.66 -10.76 -32.46
C GLU A 429 11.91 -11.63 -32.48
N ASP A 430 12.34 -12.07 -31.29
CA ASP A 430 13.14 -13.30 -31.05
C ASP A 430 13.68 -13.41 -29.60
N ASN A 431 13.39 -12.47 -28.68
CA ASN A 431 13.84 -12.58 -27.28
C ASN A 431 12.73 -12.85 -26.23
N GLU A 432 11.44 -12.89 -26.58
CA GLU A 432 10.35 -13.09 -25.61
C GLU A 432 10.13 -14.55 -25.17
N GLN A 433 10.67 -15.54 -25.89
CA GLN A 433 10.38 -16.97 -25.61
C GLN A 433 11.11 -17.55 -24.39
N ASN A 434 12.22 -16.95 -23.94
CA ASN A 434 12.97 -17.46 -22.78
C ASN A 434 12.44 -16.93 -21.44
N GLU A 435 11.94 -15.69 -21.39
CA GLU A 435 11.32 -15.13 -20.18
C GLU A 435 9.93 -15.74 -19.90
N THR A 436 9.10 -15.91 -20.93
CA THR A 436 7.76 -16.53 -20.79
C THR A 436 7.83 -17.97 -20.25
N ASN A 437 8.81 -18.76 -20.70
CA ASN A 437 9.00 -20.14 -20.24
C ASN A 437 9.40 -20.25 -18.75
N HIS A 438 10.09 -19.25 -18.20
CA HIS A 438 10.47 -19.22 -16.78
C HIS A 438 9.29 -18.79 -15.90
N ILE A 439 8.56 -17.76 -16.33
CA ILE A 439 7.35 -17.27 -15.66
C ILE A 439 6.27 -18.35 -15.59
N THR A 440 6.10 -19.12 -16.66
CA THR A 440 5.14 -20.24 -16.70
C THR A 440 5.48 -21.30 -15.66
N LYS A 441 6.77 -21.62 -15.43
CA LYS A 441 7.18 -22.56 -14.37
C LYS A 441 6.95 -22.02 -12.96
N VAL A 442 7.18 -20.73 -12.72
CA VAL A 442 6.88 -20.10 -11.41
C VAL A 442 5.36 -20.13 -11.16
N LEU A 443 4.55 -19.87 -12.19
CA LEU A 443 3.09 -19.87 -12.12
C LEU A 443 2.51 -21.30 -12.02
N GLU A 444 3.07 -22.30 -12.70
CA GLU A 444 2.67 -23.72 -12.58
C GLU A 444 2.86 -24.23 -11.14
N HIS A 445 3.92 -23.78 -10.46
CA HIS A 445 4.13 -24.07 -9.04
C HIS A 445 3.19 -23.31 -8.09
N VAL A 446 2.55 -22.23 -8.56
CA VAL A 446 1.55 -21.44 -7.81
C VAL A 446 0.12 -21.90 -8.10
N SER A 447 -0.16 -22.44 -9.29
CA SER A 447 -1.51 -22.83 -9.75
C SER A 447 -2.06 -24.13 -9.14
N LEU A 448 -1.23 -24.92 -8.44
CA LEU A 448 -1.62 -26.20 -7.83
C LEU A 448 -2.02 -26.09 -6.35
N SER A 449 -2.53 -24.93 -5.91
CA SER A 449 -3.04 -24.69 -4.54
C SER A 449 -4.55 -24.76 -4.43
#